data_AF-A0A3C1KB40-F1
#
_entry.id   AF-A0A3C1KB40-F1
#
_cell.length_a   1.000
_cell.length_b   1.000
_cell.length_c   1.000
_cell.angle_alpha   90.00
_cell.angle_beta   90.00
_cell.angle_gamma   90.00
#
_symmetry.space_group_name_H-M   'P 1'
#
loop_
_entity.id
_entity.type
_entity.pdbx_description
1 polymer ?
#
loop_
_entity_poly.entity_id
_entity_poly.type
_entity_poly.pdbx_seq_one_letter_code
_entity_poly.pdbx_strand_id
1 'polypeptide(L)' 'MVIEVRAATDAAAVLTLVGAKSPKARVCTCLGYRLPSRETRELDAAGAAAVIRSWCAVEPAPGVVAWDGDEPVGWAA' A
#
# COMPACT_ATOMS: atom_id res chain seq x y z
N MET A 1 15.43 -18.56 7.63
CA MET A 1 14.29 -17.90 6.96
C MET A 1 13.10 -17.96 7.90
N VAL A 2 12.84 -16.85 8.59
CA VAL A 2 11.60 -16.65 9.35
C VAL A 2 10.93 -15.45 8.69
N ILE A 3 9.71 -15.64 8.20
CA ILE A 3 8.92 -14.55 7.65
C ILE A 3 8.10 -13.96 8.79
N GLU A 4 8.30 -12.67 9.04
CA GLU A 4 7.54 -11.94 10.05
C GLU A 4 6.40 -11.17 9.39
N VAL A 5 5.18 -11.37 9.89
CA VAL A 5 4.01 -10.65 9.41
C VAL A 5 3.67 -9.56 10.42
N ARG A 6 3.69 -8.31 9.96
CA ARG A 6 3.49 -7.11 10.79
C ARG A 6 2.33 -6.29 10.23
N ALA A 7 1.66 -5.52 11.11
CA ALA A 7 0.64 -4.56 10.67
C ALA A 7 1.25 -3.55 9.69
N ALA A 8 0.46 -3.11 8.71
CA ALA A 8 0.87 -2.19 7.67
C ALA A 8 0.96 -0.73 8.13
N THR A 9 1.79 -0.46 9.12
CA THR A 9 2.02 0.91 9.63
C THR A 9 3.18 1.62 8.91
N ASP A 10 4.09 0.87 8.28
CA ASP A 10 5.14 1.41 7.41
C ASP A 10 4.64 1.59 5.97
N ALA A 11 4.21 2.81 5.65
CA ALA A 11 3.76 3.15 4.30
C ALA A 11 4.86 3.00 3.23
N ALA A 12 6.14 3.16 3.58
CA ALA A 12 7.23 3.01 2.61
C ALA A 12 7.37 1.54 2.18
N ALA A 13 7.28 0.61 3.14
CA ALA A 13 7.28 -0.83 2.88
C ALA A 13 6.07 -1.27 2.04
N VAL A 14 4.88 -0.69 2.27
CA VAL A 14 3.71 -0.94 1.42
C VAL A 14 3.96 -0.41 0.00
N LEU A 15 4.52 0.79 -0.13
CA LEU A 15 4.75 1.42 -1.43
C LEU A 15 5.85 0.74 -2.26
N THR A 16 6.85 0.10 -1.66
CA THR A 16 7.81 -0.73 -2.41
C THR A 16 7.12 -1.92 -3.07
N LEU A 17 6.15 -2.53 -2.39
CA LEU A 17 5.40 -3.70 -2.86
C LEU A 17 4.31 -3.35 -3.87
N VAL A 18 3.42 -2.41 -3.53
CA VAL A 18 2.20 -2.10 -4.31
C VAL A 18 2.12 -0.67 -4.83
N GLY A 19 3.17 0.13 -4.64
CA GLY A 19 3.25 1.49 -5.19
C GLY A 19 3.35 1.52 -6.71
N ALA A 20 2.91 2.63 -7.29
CA ALA A 20 2.98 2.87 -8.72
C ALA A 20 4.43 2.81 -9.23
N LYS A 21 4.69 2.00 -10.26
CA LYS A 21 6.03 1.84 -10.86
C LYS A 21 6.39 2.91 -11.90
N SER A 22 5.44 3.78 -12.26
CA SER A 22 5.66 4.96 -13.10
C SER A 22 4.57 6.03 -12.86
N PRO A 23 4.78 7.29 -13.25
CA PRO A 23 3.80 8.37 -13.05
C PRO A 23 2.44 8.15 -13.74
N LYS A 24 2.43 7.32 -14.80
CA LYS A 24 1.22 6.98 -15.57
C LYS A 24 0.66 5.60 -15.20
N ALA A 25 1.28 4.89 -14.26
CA ALA A 25 0.79 3.58 -13.84
C ALA A 25 -0.56 3.75 -13.15
N ARG A 26 -1.51 2.88 -13.50
CA ARG A 26 -2.72 2.74 -12.70
C ARG A 26 -2.34 2.18 -11.34
N VAL A 27 -3.00 2.72 -10.33
CA VAL A 27 -2.77 2.44 -8.91
C VAL A 27 -3.20 1.00 -8.57
N CYS A 28 -2.70 0.46 -7.45
CA CYS A 28 -3.06 -0.88 -6.99
C CYS A 28 -4.58 -1.09 -6.93
N THR A 29 -5.07 -2.23 -7.40
CA THR A 29 -6.48 -2.63 -7.32
C THR A 29 -7.00 -2.66 -5.88
N CYS A 30 -6.12 -2.89 -4.90
CA CYS A 30 -6.42 -2.80 -3.48
C CYS A 30 -6.99 -1.45 -3.03
N LEU A 31 -6.62 -0.34 -3.71
CA LEU A 31 -7.22 0.97 -3.48
C LEU A 31 -8.64 1.05 -4.02
N GLY A 32 -8.88 0.49 -5.22
CA GLY A 32 -10.16 0.57 -5.90
C GLY A 32 -11.31 -0.17 -5.21
N TYR A 33 -11.01 -1.18 -4.37
CA TYR A 33 -12.02 -1.81 -3.52
C TYR A 33 -12.41 -0.95 -2.30
N ARG A 34 -11.49 -0.09 -1.84
CA ARG A 34 -11.66 0.74 -0.63
C ARG A 34 -12.14 2.15 -0.93
N LEU A 35 -11.93 2.63 -2.15
CA LEU A 35 -12.32 3.98 -2.60
C LEU A 35 -13.46 3.92 -3.62
N PRO A 36 -14.30 4.97 -3.69
CA PRO A 36 -15.24 5.15 -4.79
C PRO A 36 -14.53 5.09 -6.15
N SER A 37 -15.21 4.53 -7.15
CA SER A 37 -14.65 4.31 -8.49
C SER A 37 -14.27 5.60 -9.20
N ARG A 38 -14.96 6.71 -8.91
CA ARG A 38 -14.62 8.04 -9.44
C ARG A 38 -13.29 8.55 -8.88
N GLU A 39 -13.13 8.50 -7.57
CA GLU A 39 -11.91 8.95 -6.88
C GLU A 39 -10.70 8.15 -7.33
N THR A 40 -10.82 6.82 -7.42
CA THR A 40 -9.71 5.94 -7.85
C THR A 40 -9.22 6.27 -9.27
N ARG A 41 -10.11 6.75 -10.17
CA ARG A 41 -9.75 7.11 -11.56
C ARG A 41 -9.04 8.47 -11.65
N GLU A 42 -9.22 9.33 -10.66
CA GLU A 42 -8.64 10.67 -10.62
C GLU A 42 -7.28 10.69 -9.92
N LEU A 43 -6.91 9.62 -9.19
CA LEU A 43 -5.62 9.52 -8.51
C LEU A 43 -4.47 9.25 -9.50
N ASP A 44 -3.47 10.13 -9.46
CA ASP A 44 -2.15 9.86 -10.01
C ASP A 44 -1.28 9.06 -9.00
N ALA A 45 -0.05 8.76 -9.39
CA ALA A 45 0.89 8.00 -8.56
C ALA A 45 1.15 8.67 -7.19
N ALA A 46 1.19 10.01 -7.14
CA ALA A 46 1.44 10.75 -5.92
C ALA A 46 0.22 10.76 -5.00
N GLY A 47 -0.97 10.96 -5.57
CA GLY A 47 -2.24 10.89 -4.85
C GLY A 47 -2.47 9.51 -4.24
N ALA A 48 -2.22 8.44 -4.99
CA ALA A 48 -2.31 7.09 -4.46
C ALA A 48 -1.32 6.81 -3.33
N ALA A 49 -0.09 7.32 -3.43
CA ALA A 49 0.88 7.21 -2.34
C ALA A 49 0.44 7.98 -1.09
N ALA A 50 -0.20 9.15 -1.25
CA ALA A 50 -0.76 9.90 -0.13
C ALA A 50 -1.92 9.15 0.56
N VAL A 51 -2.78 8.48 -0.20
CA VAL A 51 -3.86 7.62 0.33
C VAL A 51 -3.28 6.45 1.12
N ILE A 52 -2.28 5.75 0.59
CA ILE A 52 -1.64 4.62 1.30
C ILE A 52 -1.04 5.10 2.62
N ARG A 53 -0.34 6.25 2.61
CA ARG A 53 0.23 6.84 3.83
C ARG A 53 -0.84 7.19 4.87
N SER A 54 -1.98 7.75 4.45
CA SER A 54 -3.04 8.09 5.40
C SER A 54 -3.68 6.86 6.02
N TRP A 55 -3.81 5.76 5.29
CA TRP A 55 -4.31 4.51 5.84
C TRP A 55 -3.32 3.85 6.80
N CYS A 56 -2.02 3.84 6.48
CA CYS A 56 -1.01 3.26 7.38
C CYS A 56 -0.91 4.00 8.72
N ALA A 57 -1.43 5.22 8.81
CA ALA A 57 -1.43 6.05 10.02
C ALA A 57 -2.65 5.81 10.94
N VAL A 58 -3.63 5.01 10.53
CA VAL A 58 -4.83 4.72 11.35
C VAL A 58 -4.78 3.31 11.95
N GLU A 59 -5.49 3.11 13.06
CA GLU A 59 -5.68 1.82 13.71
C GLU A 59 -7.15 1.37 13.54
N PRO A 60 -7.43 0.22 12.90
CA PRO A 60 -6.46 -0.72 12.36
C PRO A 60 -5.80 -0.24 11.06
N ALA A 61 -4.54 -0.63 10.88
CA ALA A 61 -3.80 -0.46 9.64
C ALA A 61 -4.50 -1.15 8.45
N PRO A 62 -4.24 -0.76 7.18
CA PRO A 62 -5.03 -1.22 6.03
C PRO A 62 -4.82 -2.70 5.66
N GLY A 63 -3.87 -3.39 6.31
CA GLY A 63 -3.46 -4.75 6.01
C GLY A 63 -2.22 -5.16 6.78
N VAL A 64 -1.47 -6.11 6.22
CA VAL A 64 -0.22 -6.63 6.76
C VAL A 64 0.89 -6.67 5.71
N VAL A 65 2.13 -6.56 6.19
CA VAL A 65 3.35 -6.71 5.38
C VAL A 65 4.13 -7.91 5.90
N ALA A 66 4.58 -8.76 4.98
CA ALA A 66 5.51 -9.85 5.27
C ALA A 66 6.95 -9.37 5.09
N TRP A 67 7.82 -9.72 6.03
CA TRP A 67 9.23 -9.31 6.10
C TRP A 67 10.16 -10.51 6.14
N ASP A 68 11.23 -10.49 5.34
CA ASP A 68 12.41 -11.35 5.50
C ASP A 68 13.55 -10.48 6.04
N GLY A 69 13.75 -10.50 7.36
CA GLY A 69 14.60 -9.52 8.05
C GLY A 69 14.04 -8.10 7.91
N ASP A 70 14.78 -7.22 7.25
CA ASP A 70 14.41 -5.83 6.99
C ASP A 70 13.87 -5.62 5.56
N GLU A 71 13.73 -6.69 4.76
CA GLU A 71 13.19 -6.61 3.41
C GLU A 71 11.67 -6.92 3.40
N PRO A 72 10.82 -5.99 2.94
CA PRO A 72 9.41 -6.27 2.74
C PRO A 72 9.23 -7.14 1.49
N VAL A 73 8.63 -8.31 1.65
CA VAL A 73 8.51 -9.35 0.60
C VAL A 73 7.07 -9.69 0.23
N GLY A 74 6.08 -9.19 0.97
CA GLY A 74 4.68 -9.48 0.69
C GLY A 74 3.68 -8.50 1.32
N TRP A 75 2.52 -8.37 0.69
CA TRP A 75 1.43 -7.49 1.10
C TRP A 75 0.09 -8.23 1.04
N ALA A 76 -0.74 -8.06 2.07
CA ALA A 76 -2.13 -8.53 2.07
C ALA A 76 -3.02 -7.50 2.77
N ALA A 77 -4.23 -7.31 2.24
CA ALA A 77 -5.18 -6.27 2.63
C ALA A 77 -6.58 -6.84 2.80
#